data_AF-A0A2M8QNH5-F1
#
_entry.id   AF-A0A2M8QNH5-F1
#
_cell.length_a   1.000
_cell.length_b   1.000
_cell.length_c   1.000
_cell.angle_alpha   90.00
_cell.angle_beta   90.00
_cell.angle_gamma   90.00
#
_symmetry.space_group_name_H-M   'P 1'
#
loop_
_entity.id
_entity.type
_entity.pdbx_description
1 polymer ?
#
loop_
_entity_poly.entity_id
_entity_poly.type
_entity_poly.pdbx_seq_one_letter_code
_entity_poly.pdbx_strand_id
1 'polypeptide(L)'
;MKYSKSLGAVAAFLISTSAVHAQTVMTRDTGAPVGDNQNSKTAGPDGPVLLEDFNLIEKLAHFDRERIPERVVHARGTGAAGIFVASTDLSPYTKASLFGTAGKETPVFVRFSTVMNYRGSPEAARDPRGFATKFYTDQGNWDLVGINEPIFFIRDAIKFPDFVHANKPDPVTNIQDANNAFDFFSRVPESTHELTMLYTDTIGMPKSYRTMDGFGVHAFRLVNKDGKTVFAKSLIRN
;
A
#
# COMPACT_ATOMS: atom_id res chain seq x y z
N MET A 1 57.69 -20.49 41.42
CA MET A 1 57.61 -21.42 40.28
C MET A 1 56.58 -20.85 39.30
N LYS A 2 56.98 -20.69 38.03
CA LYS A 2 56.22 -20.08 36.93
C LYS A 2 55.06 -20.98 36.44
N TYR A 3 54.23 -20.39 35.55
CA TYR A 3 53.20 -20.92 34.64
C TYR A 3 51.75 -20.67 35.12
N SER A 4 50.98 -19.72 34.57
CA SER A 4 50.58 -19.39 33.17
C SER A 4 49.19 -19.92 32.83
N LYS A 5 48.26 -18.95 32.69
CA LYS A 5 46.98 -18.88 31.95
C LYS A 5 46.47 -20.13 31.21
N SER A 6 45.16 -20.37 31.32
CA SER A 6 44.31 -20.49 30.13
C SER A 6 42.92 -19.90 30.37
N LEU A 7 42.61 -18.83 29.62
CA LEU A 7 41.25 -18.35 29.38
C LEU A 7 40.62 -19.32 28.37
N GLY A 8 39.54 -19.99 28.75
CA GLY A 8 38.72 -20.75 27.81
C GLY A 8 37.97 -19.79 26.90
N ALA A 9 38.41 -19.67 25.65
CA ALA A 9 37.71 -18.92 24.61
C ALA A 9 36.41 -19.66 24.24
N VAL A 10 35.26 -19.02 24.49
CA VAL A 10 33.99 -19.44 23.90
C VAL A 10 34.04 -19.07 22.43
N ALA A 11 34.28 -20.07 21.58
CA ALA A 11 34.21 -19.91 20.13
C ALA A 11 32.74 -19.72 19.72
N ALA A 12 32.35 -18.48 19.42
CA ALA A 12 31.11 -18.21 18.72
C ALA A 12 31.23 -18.77 17.29
N PHE A 13 30.56 -19.89 17.03
CA PHE A 13 30.36 -20.38 15.67
C PHE A 13 29.38 -19.44 14.96
N LEU A 14 29.93 -18.45 14.24
CA LEU A 14 29.22 -17.77 13.17
C LEU A 14 29.08 -18.77 12.01
N ILE A 15 27.94 -19.44 11.95
CA ILE A 15 27.53 -20.16 10.75
C ILE A 15 27.17 -19.07 9.71
N SER A 16 28.13 -18.70 8.88
CA SER A 16 27.84 -17.98 7.64
C SER A 16 27.17 -18.95 6.68
N THR A 17 25.84 -18.98 6.66
CA THR A 17 25.07 -19.55 5.56
C THR A 17 25.25 -18.64 4.34
N SER A 18 26.36 -18.80 3.62
CA SER A 18 26.38 -18.44 2.21
C SER A 18 25.40 -19.36 1.51
N ALA A 19 24.16 -18.90 1.35
CA ALA A 19 23.24 -19.49 0.40
C ALA A 19 23.92 -19.42 -0.97
N VAL A 20 24.47 -20.56 -1.41
CA VAL A 20 24.88 -20.74 -2.79
C VAL A 20 23.59 -20.59 -3.60
N HIS A 21 23.37 -19.42 -4.19
CA HIS A 21 22.39 -19.29 -5.25
C HIS A 21 22.83 -20.26 -6.33
N ALA A 22 22.16 -21.41 -6.43
CA ALA A 22 22.27 -22.25 -7.61
C ALA A 22 21.96 -21.32 -8.79
N GLN A 23 22.96 -21.09 -9.65
CA GLN A 23 22.79 -20.21 -10.80
C GLN A 23 21.78 -20.89 -11.73
N THR A 24 20.51 -20.55 -11.57
CA THR A 24 19.45 -20.95 -12.49
C THR A 24 19.84 -20.43 -13.86
N VAL A 25 19.83 -21.31 -14.86
CA VAL A 25 20.04 -20.91 -16.27
C VAL A 25 19.03 -19.82 -16.58
N MET A 26 19.49 -18.67 -17.06
CA MET A 26 18.61 -17.60 -17.51
C MET A 26 17.83 -18.10 -18.73
N THR A 27 16.51 -17.90 -18.72
CA THR A 27 15.63 -18.33 -19.80
C THR A 27 14.84 -17.15 -20.35
N ARG A 28 14.36 -17.32 -21.58
CA ARG A 28 13.27 -16.53 -22.16
C ARG A 28 11.94 -16.92 -21.52
N ASP A 29 10.88 -16.17 -21.80
CA ASP A 29 9.51 -16.46 -21.35
C ASP A 29 8.99 -17.82 -21.84
N THR A 30 9.52 -18.29 -22.98
CA THR A 30 9.24 -19.62 -23.55
C THR A 30 9.99 -20.77 -22.86
N GLY A 31 10.86 -20.47 -21.88
CA GLY A 31 11.71 -21.44 -21.18
C GLY A 31 13.00 -21.82 -21.92
N ALA A 32 13.23 -21.29 -23.13
CA ALA A 32 14.47 -21.51 -23.87
C ALA A 32 15.67 -20.84 -23.16
N PRO A 33 16.83 -21.51 -23.04
CA PRO A 33 18.00 -20.95 -22.38
C PRO A 33 18.54 -19.72 -23.14
N VAL A 34 18.96 -18.71 -22.40
CA VAL A 34 19.61 -17.50 -22.90
C VAL A 34 21.12 -17.73 -22.91
N GLY A 35 21.72 -17.65 -24.09
CA GLY A 35 23.17 -17.78 -24.26
C GLY A 35 23.93 -16.52 -23.84
N ASP A 36 23.55 -15.36 -24.40
CA ASP A 36 24.14 -14.05 -24.10
C ASP A 36 23.03 -13.05 -23.76
N ASN A 37 23.21 -12.29 -22.67
CA ASN A 37 22.30 -11.25 -22.19
C ASN A 37 22.98 -9.87 -22.10
N GLN A 38 24.23 -9.76 -22.58
CA GLN A 38 25.04 -8.55 -22.57
C GLN A 38 25.19 -7.97 -23.97
N ASN A 39 25.15 -8.80 -25.02
CA ASN A 39 25.32 -8.37 -26.40
C ASN A 39 24.13 -8.80 -27.27
N SER A 40 23.70 -7.91 -28.16
CA SER A 40 22.71 -8.22 -29.21
C SER A 40 23.34 -8.98 -30.36
N LYS A 41 22.55 -9.77 -31.08
CA LYS A 41 22.98 -10.42 -32.33
C LYS A 41 23.12 -9.39 -33.45
N THR A 42 24.31 -9.26 -34.01
CA THR A 42 24.65 -8.30 -35.07
C THR A 42 25.19 -8.97 -36.34
N ALA A 43 25.13 -8.26 -37.47
CA ALA A 43 25.75 -8.68 -38.74
C ALA A 43 27.27 -8.43 -38.75
N GLY A 44 28.02 -9.15 -37.90
CA GLY A 44 29.45 -8.92 -37.65
C GLY A 44 29.71 -7.99 -36.45
N PRO A 45 30.96 -7.85 -35.97
CA PRO A 45 31.27 -7.13 -34.73
C PRO A 45 30.77 -5.68 -34.68
N ASP A 46 30.81 -4.98 -35.82
CA ASP A 46 30.39 -3.58 -35.96
C ASP A 46 29.13 -3.42 -36.85
N GLY A 47 28.42 -4.52 -37.11
CA GLY A 47 27.24 -4.53 -37.96
C GLY A 47 25.94 -4.13 -37.23
N PRO A 48 24.85 -3.88 -37.98
CA PRO A 48 23.55 -3.60 -37.37
C PRO A 48 22.99 -4.82 -36.62
N VAL A 49 22.11 -4.55 -35.65
CA VAL A 49 21.34 -5.56 -34.90
C VAL A 49 20.36 -6.28 -35.82
N LEU A 50 20.23 -7.59 -35.63
CA LEU A 50 19.37 -8.46 -36.44
C LEU A 50 18.00 -8.68 -35.77
N LEU A 51 16.93 -8.67 -36.56
CA LEU A 51 15.55 -8.91 -36.09
C LEU A 51 15.32 -10.36 -35.59
N GLU A 52 16.20 -11.29 -35.92
CA GLU A 52 16.17 -12.66 -35.38
C GLU A 52 16.70 -12.77 -33.94
N ASP A 53 17.19 -11.67 -33.35
CA ASP A 53 17.50 -11.62 -31.91
C ASP A 53 16.22 -11.57 -31.07
N PHE A 54 15.57 -12.74 -30.94
CA PHE A 54 14.35 -12.87 -30.14
C PHE A 54 14.58 -12.56 -28.65
N ASN A 55 15.79 -12.76 -28.13
CA ASN A 55 16.09 -12.44 -26.72
C ASN A 55 16.04 -10.93 -26.48
N LEU A 56 16.66 -10.15 -27.38
CA LEU A 56 16.60 -8.69 -27.34
C LEU A 56 15.16 -8.18 -27.43
N ILE A 57 14.42 -8.66 -28.45
CA ILE A 57 13.06 -8.19 -28.72
C ILE A 57 12.13 -8.49 -27.54
N GLU A 58 12.16 -9.71 -27.01
CA GLU A 58 11.32 -10.12 -25.88
C GLU A 58 11.63 -9.28 -24.64
N LYS A 59 12.92 -9.14 -24.29
CA LYS A 59 13.38 -8.36 -23.13
C LYS A 59 12.94 -6.89 -23.21
N LEU A 60 13.14 -6.24 -24.36
CA LEU A 60 12.72 -4.85 -24.56
C LEU A 60 11.20 -4.73 -24.58
N ALA A 61 10.48 -5.67 -25.22
CA ALA A 61 9.03 -5.64 -25.26
C ALA A 61 8.39 -5.74 -23.87
N HIS A 62 8.96 -6.56 -22.98
CA HIS A 62 8.53 -6.64 -21.58
C HIS A 62 8.88 -5.36 -20.82
N PHE A 63 10.12 -4.86 -20.94
CA PHE A 63 10.57 -3.61 -20.30
C PHE A 63 9.68 -2.41 -20.66
N ASP A 64 9.39 -2.23 -21.95
CA ASP A 64 8.54 -1.15 -22.48
C ASP A 64 7.11 -1.19 -21.92
N ARG A 65 6.69 -2.31 -21.33
CA ARG A 65 5.34 -2.56 -20.80
C ARG A 65 5.29 -2.71 -19.28
N GLU A 66 6.39 -2.46 -18.56
CA GLU A 66 6.44 -2.60 -17.10
C GLU A 66 5.51 -1.61 -16.36
N ARG A 67 5.13 -0.50 -16.98
CA ARG A 67 4.35 0.55 -16.33
C ARG A 67 2.86 0.36 -16.62
N ILE A 68 2.09 0.11 -15.57
CA ILE A 68 0.63 0.23 -15.58
C ILE A 68 0.21 1.61 -15.04
N PRO A 69 -1.01 2.10 -15.37
CA PRO A 69 -1.52 3.32 -14.77
C PRO A 69 -1.47 3.25 -13.24
N GLU A 70 -1.01 4.34 -12.61
CA GLU A 70 -1.10 4.46 -11.16
C GLU A 70 -2.56 4.68 -10.72
N ARG A 71 -2.82 4.58 -9.42
CA ARG A 71 -4.14 4.91 -8.88
C ARG A 71 -4.39 6.41 -9.04
N VAL A 72 -5.60 6.78 -9.45
CA VAL A 72 -6.00 8.19 -9.62
C VAL A 72 -5.81 9.01 -8.33
N VAL A 73 -6.04 8.37 -7.19
CA VAL A 73 -5.73 8.85 -5.84
C VAL A 73 -5.01 7.74 -5.07
N HIS A 74 -4.26 8.07 -4.03
CA HIS A 74 -3.51 7.11 -3.24
C HIS A 74 -2.43 6.34 -4.04
N ALA A 75 -1.78 6.99 -5.00
CA ALA A 75 -0.76 6.38 -5.86
C ALA A 75 0.48 5.93 -5.06
N ARG A 76 1.02 6.82 -4.22
CA ARG A 76 2.16 6.53 -3.35
C ARG A 76 1.70 5.77 -2.11
N GLY A 77 2.31 4.61 -1.84
CA GLY A 77 1.96 3.82 -0.66
C GLY A 77 2.80 2.58 -0.44
N THR A 78 2.60 1.95 0.72
CA THR A 78 3.36 0.80 1.22
C THR A 78 2.39 -0.27 1.71
N GLY A 79 2.70 -1.54 1.45
CA GLY A 79 1.86 -2.68 1.84
C GLY A 79 2.54 -3.59 2.86
N ALA A 80 1.74 -4.24 3.71
CA ALA A 80 2.19 -5.27 4.63
C ALA A 80 1.13 -6.37 4.76
N ALA A 81 1.58 -7.62 4.83
CA ALA A 81 0.73 -8.75 5.21
C ALA A 81 0.72 -8.92 6.73
N GLY A 82 -0.36 -9.47 7.28
CA GLY A 82 -0.49 -9.74 8.70
C GLY A 82 -1.66 -10.67 9.02
N ILE A 83 -2.02 -10.72 10.29
CA ILE A 83 -3.13 -11.53 10.80
C ILE A 83 -4.01 -10.64 11.68
N PHE A 84 -5.31 -10.64 11.42
CA PHE A 84 -6.33 -10.14 12.34
C PHE A 84 -6.75 -11.27 13.27
N VAL A 85 -6.80 -11.00 14.58
CA VAL A 85 -7.28 -11.95 15.59
C VAL A 85 -8.51 -11.36 16.27
N ALA A 86 -9.66 -12.01 16.15
CA ALA A 86 -10.87 -11.58 16.83
C ALA A 86 -10.67 -11.70 18.35
N SER A 87 -10.66 -10.60 19.08
CA SER A 87 -10.47 -10.64 20.55
C SER A 87 -11.75 -11.02 21.31
N THR A 88 -12.92 -10.83 20.70
CA THR A 88 -14.23 -11.10 21.29
C THR A 88 -15.20 -11.61 20.23
N ASP A 89 -16.26 -12.29 20.66
CA ASP A 89 -17.34 -12.75 19.79
C ASP A 89 -18.35 -11.62 19.55
N LEU A 90 -18.51 -11.22 18.28
CA LEU A 90 -19.48 -10.20 17.87
C LEU A 90 -20.74 -10.80 17.22
N SER A 91 -20.97 -12.11 17.34
CA SER A 91 -22.17 -12.80 16.85
C SER A 91 -23.51 -12.15 17.24
N PRO A 92 -23.66 -11.49 18.42
CA PRO A 92 -24.88 -10.75 18.74
C PRO A 92 -25.21 -9.62 17.74
N TYR A 93 -24.19 -9.05 17.09
CA TYR A 93 -24.30 -7.88 16.20
C TYR A 93 -24.14 -8.23 14.72
N THR A 94 -23.30 -9.22 14.39
CA THR A 94 -22.97 -9.57 13.00
C THR A 94 -22.85 -11.06 12.81
N LYS A 95 -23.29 -11.57 11.65
CA LYS A 95 -23.08 -12.95 11.21
C LYS A 95 -21.79 -13.13 10.39
N ALA A 96 -20.96 -12.09 10.27
CA ALA A 96 -19.71 -12.16 9.54
C ALA A 96 -18.72 -13.09 10.26
N SER A 97 -18.25 -14.10 9.53
CA SER A 97 -17.51 -15.22 10.09
C SER A 97 -16.21 -14.86 10.80
N LEU A 98 -15.51 -13.80 10.37
CA LEU A 98 -14.26 -13.35 10.98
C LEU A 98 -14.43 -12.86 12.43
N PHE A 99 -15.68 -12.56 12.85
CA PHE A 99 -15.99 -12.07 14.20
C PHE A 99 -16.77 -13.09 15.05
N GLY A 100 -17.09 -14.26 14.51
CA GLY A 100 -18.01 -15.22 15.15
C GLY A 100 -17.41 -16.03 16.29
N THR A 101 -16.10 -15.92 16.55
CA THR A 101 -15.42 -16.64 17.63
C THR A 101 -14.18 -15.89 18.07
N ALA A 102 -14.02 -15.68 19.37
CA ALA A 102 -12.78 -15.12 19.93
C ALA A 102 -11.60 -16.05 19.64
N GLY A 103 -10.43 -15.47 19.34
CA GLY A 103 -9.23 -16.17 18.91
C GLY A 103 -9.21 -16.55 17.42
N LYS A 104 -10.28 -16.33 16.65
CA LYS A 104 -10.25 -16.64 15.22
C LYS A 104 -9.24 -15.73 14.50
N GLU A 105 -8.27 -16.36 13.85
CA GLU A 105 -7.29 -15.71 13.01
C GLU A 105 -7.83 -15.55 11.58
N THR A 106 -7.61 -14.39 10.98
CA THR A 106 -7.95 -14.09 9.58
C THR A 106 -6.76 -13.41 8.94
N PRO A 107 -6.16 -13.97 7.87
CA PRO A 107 -5.08 -13.30 7.15
C PRO A 107 -5.54 -11.95 6.62
N VAL A 108 -4.65 -10.96 6.65
CA VAL A 108 -4.91 -9.62 6.12
C VAL A 108 -3.77 -9.12 5.25
N PHE A 109 -4.12 -8.23 4.33
CA PHE A 109 -3.15 -7.36 3.66
C PHE A 109 -3.58 -5.91 3.84
N VAL A 110 -2.68 -5.08 4.36
CA VAL A 110 -2.91 -3.66 4.59
C VAL A 110 -2.09 -2.85 3.60
N ARG A 111 -2.69 -1.82 3.01
CA ARG A 111 -1.97 -0.82 2.21
C ARG A 111 -2.17 0.58 2.80
N PHE A 112 -1.05 1.18 3.17
CA PHE A 112 -0.96 2.58 3.57
C PHE A 112 -0.60 3.47 2.39
N SER A 113 -1.01 4.74 2.40
CA SER A 113 -0.72 5.67 1.29
C SER A 113 -0.91 7.12 1.68
N THR A 114 -0.30 8.06 0.96
CA THR A 114 -0.81 9.44 0.85
C THR A 114 -2.02 9.47 -0.09
N VAL A 115 -2.61 10.62 -0.42
CA VAL A 115 -3.82 10.73 -1.27
C VAL A 115 -3.54 11.44 -2.58
N MET A 116 -3.09 12.70 -2.55
CA MET A 116 -3.17 13.58 -3.72
C MET A 116 -2.01 13.43 -4.69
N ASN A 117 -0.85 13.09 -4.17
CA ASN A 117 0.38 13.07 -4.94
C ASN A 117 0.59 11.77 -5.75
N TYR A 118 1.45 11.84 -6.76
CA TYR A 118 1.80 10.75 -7.69
C TYR A 118 2.80 9.74 -7.06
N ARG A 119 3.07 8.60 -7.72
CA ARG A 119 3.92 7.51 -7.18
C ARG A 119 5.31 7.93 -6.65
N GLY A 120 5.88 9.01 -7.19
CA GLY A 120 7.22 9.50 -6.84
C GLY A 120 7.26 10.56 -5.73
N SER A 121 6.12 10.89 -5.12
CA SER A 121 6.03 11.99 -4.17
C SER A 121 6.61 11.68 -2.77
N PRO A 122 6.94 12.71 -1.97
CA PRO A 122 7.32 12.53 -0.58
C PRO A 122 6.20 11.90 0.27
N GLU A 123 6.55 10.91 1.10
CA GLU A 123 5.61 10.26 2.04
C GLU A 123 5.30 11.11 3.27
N ALA A 124 6.15 12.10 3.57
CA ALA A 124 6.00 13.01 4.70
C ALA A 124 5.16 14.26 4.38
N ALA A 125 4.57 14.36 3.19
CA ALA A 125 3.72 15.49 2.84
C ALA A 125 2.47 15.56 3.75
N ARG A 126 1.96 16.77 4.01
CA ARG A 126 0.67 16.95 4.71
C ARG A 126 -0.46 16.47 3.79
N ASP A 127 -1.18 15.44 4.22
CA ASP A 127 -2.21 14.76 3.43
C ASP A 127 -2.96 13.79 4.37
N PRO A 128 -4.22 13.40 4.12
CA PRO A 128 -4.75 12.21 4.77
C PRO A 128 -3.89 11.00 4.41
N ARG A 129 -3.96 9.95 5.22
CA ARG A 129 -3.32 8.66 4.95
C ARG A 129 -4.37 7.61 4.68
N GLY A 130 -4.31 6.98 3.52
CA GLY A 130 -5.10 5.77 3.24
C GLY A 130 -4.68 4.64 4.18
N PHE A 131 -5.66 3.93 4.73
CA PHE A 131 -5.50 2.76 5.60
C PHE A 131 -6.47 1.68 5.11
N ALA A 132 -6.13 1.05 3.98
CA ALA A 132 -6.98 0.03 3.36
C ALA A 132 -6.59 -1.37 3.85
N THR A 133 -7.52 -2.09 4.45
CA THR A 133 -7.31 -3.44 4.98
C THR A 133 -8.20 -4.44 4.25
N LYS A 134 -7.57 -5.43 3.62
CA LYS A 134 -8.25 -6.58 3.02
C LYS A 134 -8.17 -7.77 3.98
N PHE A 135 -9.32 -8.34 4.32
CA PHE A 135 -9.46 -9.55 5.13
C PHE A 135 -9.77 -10.74 4.22
N TYR A 136 -8.95 -11.77 4.28
CA TYR A 136 -9.17 -13.02 3.53
C TYR A 136 -10.02 -13.98 4.36
N THR A 137 -11.34 -13.79 4.34
CA THR A 137 -12.28 -14.58 5.15
C THR A 137 -12.68 -15.88 4.45
N ASP A 138 -13.23 -16.83 5.20
CA ASP A 138 -13.84 -18.08 4.68
C ASP A 138 -15.15 -17.83 3.89
N GLN A 139 -15.66 -16.60 3.87
CA GLN A 139 -16.85 -16.18 3.13
C GLN A 139 -16.53 -15.19 1.98
N GLY A 140 -15.25 -15.06 1.63
CA GLY A 140 -14.77 -14.13 0.61
C GLY A 140 -13.98 -12.96 1.19
N ASN A 141 -13.44 -12.12 0.32
CA ASN A 141 -12.65 -10.98 0.76
C ASN A 141 -13.55 -9.87 1.29
N TRP A 142 -13.23 -9.35 2.47
CA TRP A 142 -13.82 -8.13 2.97
C TRP A 142 -12.78 -7.01 2.91
N ASP A 143 -13.12 -5.92 2.22
CA ASP A 143 -12.26 -4.74 2.10
C ASP A 143 -12.80 -3.61 2.98
N LEU A 144 -12.09 -3.30 4.06
CA LEU A 144 -12.31 -2.10 4.85
C LEU A 144 -11.36 -1.01 4.35
N VAL A 145 -11.83 -0.23 3.37
CA VAL A 145 -11.06 0.85 2.74
C VAL A 145 -11.22 2.13 3.56
N GLY A 146 -10.31 2.31 4.52
CA GLY A 146 -10.31 3.45 5.44
C GLY A 146 -9.23 4.49 5.17
N ILE A 147 -9.19 5.49 6.03
CA ILE A 147 -8.11 6.49 6.14
C ILE A 147 -7.71 6.66 7.62
N ASN A 148 -6.72 7.49 7.94
CA ASN A 148 -6.29 7.78 9.31
C ASN A 148 -7.14 8.84 10.04
N GLU A 149 -8.25 9.28 9.43
CA GLU A 149 -9.17 10.29 9.92
C GLU A 149 -10.61 9.74 9.99
N PRO A 150 -11.42 10.11 11.00
CA PRO A 150 -12.75 9.53 11.20
C PRO A 150 -13.83 10.07 10.25
N ILE A 151 -13.52 11.12 9.49
CA ILE A 151 -14.45 11.89 8.65
C ILE A 151 -13.80 12.20 7.29
N PHE A 152 -14.43 13.02 6.46
CA PHE A 152 -13.90 13.40 5.15
C PHE A 152 -14.33 14.82 4.76
N PHE A 153 -13.65 15.42 3.78
CA PHE A 153 -13.89 16.80 3.33
C PHE A 153 -15.27 17.04 2.71
N ILE A 154 -15.88 16.01 2.15
CA ILE A 154 -17.16 16.07 1.44
C ILE A 154 -18.10 14.99 1.95
N ARG A 155 -19.40 15.23 1.79
CA ARG A 155 -20.49 14.32 2.21
C ARG A 155 -21.34 13.78 1.05
N ASP A 156 -20.99 14.14 -0.18
CA ASP A 156 -21.61 13.62 -1.39
C ASP A 156 -20.52 13.21 -2.38
N ALA A 157 -20.60 11.98 -2.89
CA ALA A 157 -19.61 11.40 -3.79
C ALA A 157 -19.51 12.13 -5.14
N ILE A 158 -20.57 12.82 -5.58
CA ILE A 158 -20.53 13.57 -6.84
C ILE A 158 -19.47 14.67 -6.84
N LYS A 159 -19.15 15.23 -5.66
CA LYS A 159 -18.10 16.25 -5.49
C LYS A 159 -16.68 15.68 -5.47
N PHE A 160 -16.50 14.35 -5.47
CA PHE A 160 -15.18 13.73 -5.29
C PHE A 160 -14.20 14.07 -6.43
N PRO A 161 -14.58 14.04 -7.72
CA PRO A 161 -13.68 14.47 -8.79
C PRO A 161 -13.29 15.95 -8.67
N ASP A 162 -14.23 16.84 -8.31
CA ASP A 162 -13.96 18.28 -8.13
C ASP A 162 -12.97 18.51 -6.99
N PHE A 163 -13.17 17.83 -5.86
CA PHE A 163 -12.25 17.83 -4.72
C PHE A 163 -10.85 17.35 -5.12
N VAL A 164 -10.76 16.24 -5.85
CA VAL A 164 -9.48 15.68 -6.30
C VAL A 164 -8.77 16.61 -7.28
N HIS A 165 -9.49 17.19 -8.25
CA HIS A 165 -8.91 18.14 -9.20
C HIS A 165 -8.41 19.42 -8.51
N ALA A 166 -9.17 19.95 -7.55
CA ALA A 166 -8.79 21.13 -6.77
C ALA A 166 -7.52 20.91 -5.94
N ASN A 167 -7.23 19.66 -5.56
CA ASN A 167 -6.09 19.29 -4.72
C ASN A 167 -4.95 18.60 -5.49
N LYS A 168 -4.98 18.64 -6.83
CA LYS A 168 -3.93 18.12 -7.72
C LYS A 168 -3.30 19.25 -8.55
N PRO A 169 -2.24 18.96 -9.33
CA PRO A 169 -1.63 19.97 -10.18
C PRO A 169 -2.63 20.65 -11.11
N ASP A 170 -2.47 21.96 -11.24
CA ASP A 170 -3.29 22.81 -12.11
C ASP A 170 -3.21 22.33 -13.57
N PRO A 171 -4.32 22.29 -14.33
CA PRO A 171 -4.34 21.72 -15.68
C PRO A 171 -3.55 22.54 -16.72
N VAL A 172 -3.21 23.80 -16.43
CA VAL A 172 -2.45 24.66 -17.35
C VAL A 172 -0.96 24.59 -17.02
N THR A 173 -0.61 24.73 -15.74
CA THR A 173 0.79 24.82 -15.31
C THR A 173 1.39 23.48 -14.91
N ASN A 174 0.56 22.47 -14.61
CA ASN A 174 0.94 21.19 -14.03
C ASN A 174 1.75 21.35 -12.72
N ILE A 175 1.47 22.42 -11.97
CA ILE A 175 2.05 22.72 -10.66
C ILE A 175 0.93 22.71 -9.62
N GLN A 176 1.22 22.22 -8.42
CA GLN A 176 0.27 22.30 -7.31
C GLN A 176 -0.01 23.77 -6.94
N ASP A 177 -1.28 24.19 -6.99
CA ASP A 177 -1.71 25.53 -6.58
C ASP A 177 -2.67 25.45 -5.39
N ALA A 178 -2.29 26.08 -4.27
CA ALA A 178 -3.12 26.15 -3.08
C ALA A 178 -4.40 26.96 -3.30
N ASN A 179 -4.42 27.90 -4.25
CA ASN A 179 -5.61 28.69 -4.57
C ASN A 179 -6.74 27.80 -5.08
N ASN A 180 -6.44 26.80 -5.91
CA ASN A 180 -7.44 25.85 -6.41
C ASN A 180 -8.10 25.08 -5.25
N ALA A 181 -7.30 24.60 -4.30
CA ALA A 181 -7.80 23.88 -3.13
C ALA A 181 -8.66 24.78 -2.23
N PHE A 182 -8.18 25.99 -1.89
CA PHE A 182 -8.91 26.90 -1.01
C PHE A 182 -10.13 27.56 -1.69
N ASP A 183 -10.14 27.73 -3.02
CA ASP A 183 -11.33 28.14 -3.76
C ASP A 183 -12.45 27.09 -3.61
N PHE A 184 -12.12 25.80 -3.76
CA PHE A 184 -13.06 24.71 -3.49
C PHE A 184 -13.53 24.72 -2.03
N PHE A 185 -12.61 24.70 -1.06
CA PHE A 185 -12.97 24.60 0.35
C PHE A 185 -13.77 25.80 0.87
N SER A 186 -13.52 27.01 0.37
CA SER A 186 -14.31 28.20 0.72
C SER A 186 -15.79 28.10 0.33
N ARG A 187 -16.14 27.23 -0.62
CA ARG A 187 -17.51 26.97 -1.09
C ARG A 187 -18.10 25.66 -0.56
N VAL A 188 -17.34 24.91 0.22
CA VAL A 188 -17.71 23.60 0.76
C VAL A 188 -17.52 23.63 2.28
N PRO A 189 -18.37 24.38 3.02
CA PRO A 189 -18.16 24.59 4.46
C PRO A 189 -18.22 23.29 5.28
N GLU A 190 -18.86 22.22 4.76
CA GLU A 190 -18.80 20.90 5.40
C GLU A 190 -17.38 20.32 5.52
N SER A 191 -16.40 20.83 4.76
CA SER A 191 -14.99 20.40 4.83
C SER A 191 -14.25 20.93 6.05
N THR A 192 -14.81 21.90 6.77
CA THR A 192 -14.13 22.62 7.88
C THR A 192 -13.61 21.68 8.96
N HIS A 193 -14.36 20.62 9.27
CA HIS A 193 -13.98 19.65 10.30
C HIS A 193 -12.74 18.84 9.87
N GLU A 194 -12.71 18.30 8.65
CA GLU A 194 -11.55 17.57 8.15
C GLU A 194 -10.34 18.49 7.94
N LEU A 195 -10.54 19.72 7.46
CA LEU A 195 -9.44 20.70 7.38
C LEU A 195 -8.82 20.97 8.76
N THR A 196 -9.64 21.05 9.81
CA THR A 196 -9.13 21.23 11.17
C THR A 196 -8.24 20.06 11.60
N MET A 197 -8.62 18.83 11.25
CA MET A 197 -7.86 17.62 11.55
C MET A 197 -6.56 17.53 10.73
N LEU A 198 -6.66 17.73 9.41
CA LEU A 198 -5.55 17.71 8.46
C LEU A 198 -4.44 18.71 8.82
N TYR A 199 -4.79 19.89 9.35
CA TYR A 199 -3.80 20.91 9.73
C TYR A 199 -3.25 20.74 11.16
N THR A 200 -3.54 19.63 11.85
CA THR A 200 -2.79 19.23 13.05
C THR A 200 -1.52 18.46 12.70
N ASP A 201 -0.49 18.52 13.53
CA ASP A 201 0.81 17.88 13.23
C ASP A 201 0.75 16.36 13.25
N THR A 202 0.00 15.77 14.20
CA THR A 202 -0.02 14.31 14.39
C THR A 202 -0.88 13.59 13.37
N ILE A 203 -1.98 14.19 12.91
CA ILE A 203 -2.93 13.56 11.98
C ILE A 203 -2.54 13.82 10.52
N GLY A 204 -2.26 15.08 10.15
CA GLY A 204 -1.94 15.42 8.77
C GLY A 204 -0.52 15.04 8.33
N MET A 205 0.40 14.88 9.28
CA MET A 205 1.81 14.54 9.05
C MET A 205 2.30 13.47 10.05
N PRO A 206 1.71 12.26 10.05
CA PRO A 206 2.10 11.22 11.00
C PRO A 206 3.57 10.83 10.81
N LYS A 207 4.29 10.64 11.92
CA LYS A 207 5.72 10.28 11.94
C LYS A 207 6.00 8.99 11.17
N SER A 208 5.07 8.04 11.19
CA SER A 208 5.09 6.82 10.39
C SER A 208 3.69 6.21 10.29
N TYR A 209 3.47 5.30 9.34
CA TYR A 209 2.21 4.54 9.26
C TYR A 209 1.92 3.68 10.49
N ARG A 210 2.92 3.40 11.33
CA ARG A 210 2.78 2.65 12.59
C ARG A 210 2.46 3.55 13.79
N THR A 211 2.18 4.82 13.57
CA THR A 211 1.90 5.78 14.66
C THR A 211 0.63 6.58 14.34
N MET A 212 -0.26 6.01 13.56
CA MET A 212 -1.54 6.60 13.18
C MET A 212 -2.65 5.59 13.41
N ASP A 213 -3.83 6.09 13.75
CA ASP A 213 -5.04 5.29 13.80
C ASP A 213 -5.58 5.03 12.38
N GLY A 214 -6.51 4.10 12.25
CA GLY A 214 -7.26 3.81 11.03
C GLY A 214 -8.76 3.82 11.29
N PHE A 215 -9.52 4.40 10.38
CA PHE A 215 -10.97 4.56 10.49
C PHE A 215 -11.64 4.12 9.20
N GLY A 216 -12.76 3.41 9.33
CA GLY A 216 -13.61 3.08 8.18
C GLY A 216 -14.36 4.29 7.61
N VAL A 217 -14.29 5.46 8.26
CA VAL A 217 -14.99 6.73 7.97
C VAL A 217 -16.52 6.62 8.02
N HIS A 218 -17.11 5.77 7.21
CA HIS A 218 -18.55 5.63 7.04
C HIS A 218 -19.22 4.86 8.17
N ALA A 219 -20.53 5.08 8.32
CA ALA A 219 -21.36 4.19 9.12
C ALA A 219 -21.69 2.95 8.27
N PHE A 220 -21.37 1.77 8.79
CA PHE A 220 -21.70 0.49 8.18
C PHE A 220 -22.88 -0.15 8.90
N ARG A 221 -23.56 -1.08 8.23
CA ARG A 221 -24.64 -1.87 8.83
C ARG A 221 -24.13 -3.27 9.12
N LEU A 222 -24.21 -3.67 10.39
CA LEU A 222 -24.00 -5.05 10.81
C LEU A 222 -25.35 -5.77 10.86
N VAL A 223 -25.35 -7.05 10.51
CA VAL A 223 -26.56 -7.88 10.48
C VAL A 223 -26.26 -9.20 11.17
N ASN A 224 -26.97 -9.51 12.24
CA ASN A 224 -26.77 -10.75 12.99
C ASN A 224 -27.51 -11.95 12.36
N LYS A 225 -27.40 -13.14 12.97
CA LYS A 225 -28.00 -14.38 12.47
C LYS A 225 -29.54 -14.34 12.39
N ASP A 226 -30.19 -13.53 13.23
CA ASP A 226 -31.64 -13.38 13.29
C ASP A 226 -32.14 -12.28 12.35
N GLY A 227 -31.24 -11.66 11.57
CA GLY A 227 -31.55 -10.56 10.66
C GLY A 227 -31.67 -9.19 11.33
N LYS A 228 -31.39 -9.07 12.63
CA LYS A 228 -31.39 -7.76 13.33
C LYS A 228 -30.19 -6.93 12.89
N THR A 229 -30.40 -5.62 12.80
CA THR A 229 -29.39 -4.70 12.26
C THR A 229 -28.98 -3.63 13.26
N VAL A 230 -27.69 -3.30 13.29
CA VAL A 230 -27.15 -2.13 14.01
C VAL A 230 -26.21 -1.35 13.10
N PHE A 231 -26.09 -0.04 13.33
CA PHE A 231 -25.06 0.77 12.70
C PHE A 231 -23.75 0.69 13.49
N ALA A 232 -22.62 0.66 12.78
CA ALA A 232 -21.30 0.57 13.37
C ALA A 232 -20.32 1.52 12.68
N LYS A 233 -19.29 1.93 13.43
CA LYS A 233 -18.08 2.60 12.92
C LYS A 233 -16.88 1.69 13.20
N SER A 234 -15.94 1.64 12.28
CA SER A 234 -14.71 0.86 12.44
C SER A 234 -13.55 1.77 12.84
N LEU A 235 -12.80 1.36 13.85
CA LEU A 235 -11.61 2.03 14.37
C LEU A 235 -10.52 1.00 14.65
N ILE A 236 -9.32 1.26 14.15
CA ILE A 236 -8.08 0.53 14.40
C ILE A 236 -7.15 1.51 15.12
N ARG A 237 -6.91 1.29 16.40
CA ARG A 237 -6.00 2.16 17.18
C ARG A 237 -4.58 1.63 17.14
N ASN A 238 -3.63 2.55 17.06
CA ASN A 238 -2.22 2.27 17.31
C ASN A 238 -1.85 2.36 18.80
#